data_AF-A0A511UT33-F1
#
_entry.id   AF-A0A511UT33-F1
#
_cell.length_a   1.000
_cell.length_b   1.000
_cell.length_c   1.000
_cell.angle_alpha   90.00
_cell.angle_beta   90.00
_cell.angle_gamma   90.00
#
_symmetry.space_group_name_H-M   'P 1'
#
loop_
_entity.id
_entity.type
_entity.pdbx_description
1 polymer ?
#
loop_
_entity_poly.entity_id
_entity_poly.type
_entity_poly.pdbx_seq_one_letter_code
_entity_poly.pdbx_strand_id
1 'polypeptide(L)' 'MKSELANTITDPETAKAIGFYRQIALKPDAIASAIAHAINQPDDVDTSDIVVPTTASY' A
#
# COMPACT_ATOMS: atom_id res chain seq x y z
N MET A 1 2.55 -7.18 -5.22
CA MET A 1 2.24 -7.64 -6.60
C MET A 1 2.74 -6.58 -7.58
N LYS A 2 3.73 -6.91 -8.42
CA LYS A 2 4.30 -5.99 -9.41
C LYS A 2 3.55 -6.24 -10.72
N SER A 3 2.68 -5.30 -11.12
CA SER A 3 1.84 -5.46 -12.31
C SER A 3 2.66 -5.68 -13.57
N GLU A 4 2.27 -6.70 -14.35
CA GLU A 4 2.79 -7.09 -15.67
C GLU A 4 2.84 -5.90 -16.67
N LEU A 5 1.95 -4.92 -16.49
CA LEU A 5 1.80 -3.75 -17.37
C LEU A 5 3.03 -2.83 -17.38
N ALA A 6 3.88 -2.87 -16.36
CA ALA A 6 5.03 -1.97 -16.30
C ALA A 6 6.24 -2.44 -17.11
N ASN A 7 6.23 -3.68 -17.60
CA ASN A 7 7.36 -4.22 -18.35
C ASN A 7 7.33 -3.80 -19.84
N THR A 8 6.25 -3.15 -20.29
CA THR A 8 6.01 -2.73 -21.69
C THR A 8 5.98 -1.22 -21.89
N ILE A 9 6.27 -0.43 -20.86
CA ILE A 9 6.27 1.04 -20.98
C ILE A 9 7.54 1.47 -21.72
N THR A 10 7.37 1.88 -22.97
CA THR A 10 8.43 2.36 -23.87
C THR A 10 8.63 3.88 -23.82
N ASP A 11 7.65 4.63 -23.30
CA ASP A 11 7.74 6.07 -23.10
C ASP A 11 8.50 6.40 -21.78
N PRO A 12 9.63 7.13 -21.84
CA PRO A 12 10.46 7.42 -20.66
C PRO A 12 9.73 8.20 -19.56
N GLU A 13 8.87 9.14 -19.93
CA GLU A 13 8.13 9.99 -18.98
C GLU A 13 7.05 9.17 -18.25
N THR A 14 6.34 8.30 -18.98
CA THR A 14 5.35 7.37 -18.42
C THR A 14 6.01 6.37 -17.48
N ALA A 15 7.20 5.85 -17.82
CA ALA A 15 7.93 4.92 -16.95
C ALA A 15 8.35 5.57 -15.63
N LYS A 16 8.77 6.84 -15.68
CA LYS A 16 9.13 7.64 -14.51
C LYS A 16 7.92 7.92 -13.61
N ALA A 17 6.77 8.26 -14.19
CA ALA A 17 5.53 8.45 -13.46
C ALA A 17 5.08 7.17 -12.73
N ILE A 18 5.11 6.00 -13.40
CA ILE A 18 4.77 4.71 -12.76
C ILE A 18 5.76 4.34 -11.64
N GLY A 19 7.05 4.65 -11.83
CA GLY A 19 8.06 4.48 -10.79
C GLY A 19 7.74 5.28 -9.53
N PHE A 20 7.36 6.55 -9.70
CA PHE A 20 6.95 7.44 -8.62
C PHE A 20 5.66 6.95 -7.94
N TYR A 21 4.62 6.60 -8.72
CA TYR A 21 3.38 6.02 -8.19
C TYR A 21 3.64 4.77 -7.32
N ARG A 22 4.57 3.91 -7.72
CA ARG A 22 4.92 2.71 -6.96
C ARG A 22 5.72 2.99 -5.69
N GLN A 23 6.51 4.06 -5.67
CA GLN A 23 7.21 4.48 -4.45
C GLN A 23 6.24 5.00 -3.40
N ILE A 24 5.16 5.66 -3.83
CA ILE A 24 4.12 6.22 -2.95
C ILE A 24 3.09 5.17 -2.56
N ALA A 25 2.88 4.16 -3.40
CA ALA A 25 1.88 3.12 -3.16
C ALA A 25 2.08 2.41 -1.81
N LEU A 26 0.97 2.21 -1.11
CA LEU A 26 0.94 1.46 0.15
C LEU A 26 1.46 0.04 -0.08
N LYS A 27 2.43 -0.40 0.71
CA LYS A 27 2.98 -1.75 0.61
C LYS A 27 2.01 -2.77 1.19
N PRO A 28 1.92 -4.00 0.63
CA PRO A 28 1.10 -5.07 1.19
C PRO A 28 1.38 -5.33 2.69
N ASP A 29 2.65 -5.23 3.10
CA ASP A 29 3.08 -5.43 4.48
C ASP A 29 2.42 -4.44 5.46
N ALA A 30 2.10 -3.22 5.01
CA ALA A 30 1.40 -2.25 5.85
C ALA A 30 -0.04 -2.69 6.15
N ILE A 31 -0.73 -3.28 5.15
CA ILE A 31 -2.06 -3.85 5.34
C ILE A 31 -2.01 -5.12 6.19
N ALA A 32 -1.02 -5.99 5.96
CA ALA A 32 -0.81 -7.17 6.81
C ALA A 32 -0.60 -6.78 8.29
N SER A 33 0.15 -5.71 8.53
CA SER A 33 0.37 -5.17 9.88
C SER A 33 -0.91 -4.63 10.50
N ALA A 34 -1.75 -3.93 9.73
CA ALA A 34 -3.05 -3.44 10.19
C ALA A 34 -4.00 -4.60 10.56
N ILE A 35 -4.03 -5.66 9.75
CA ILE A 35 -4.80 -6.88 10.05
C ILE A 35 -4.29 -7.54 11.33
N ALA A 36 -2.97 -7.72 11.46
CA ALA A 36 -2.37 -8.29 12.66
C ALA A 36 -2.66 -7.44 13.91
N HIS A 37 -2.73 -6.12 13.78
CA HIS A 37 -3.14 -5.24 14.86
C HIS A 37 -4.59 -5.50 15.30
N ALA A 38 -5.54 -5.65 14.36
CA ALA A 38 -6.93 -5.96 14.66
C ALA A 38 -7.10 -7.34 15.32
N ILE A 39 -6.43 -8.37 14.80
CA ILE A 39 -6.53 -9.75 15.31
C ILE A 39 -5.98 -9.87 16.74
N ASN A 40 -4.96 -9.09 17.09
CA ASN A 40 -4.32 -9.16 18.40
C ASN A 40 -5.01 -8.30 19.48
N GLN A 41 -6.20 -7.74 19.20
CA GLN A 41 -6.94 -7.01 20.22
C GLN A 41 -7.49 -7.97 21.30
N PRO A 42 -7.63 -7.52 22.56
CA PRO A 42 -8.31 -8.27 23.60
C PRO A 42 -9.77 -8.61 23.23
N ASP A 43 -10.31 -9.67 23.86
CA ASP A 43 -11.66 -10.18 23.56
C ASP A 43 -12.79 -9.15 23.79
N ASP A 44 -12.56 -8.13 24.61
CA ASP A 44 -13.50 -7.06 24.93
C ASP A 44 -13.35 -5.82 24.02
N VAL A 45 -12.49 -5.88 23.01
CA VAL A 45 -12.22 -4.77 22.07
C VAL A 45 -12.65 -5.15 20.66
N ASP A 46 -13.62 -4.41 20.13
CA ASP A 46 -14.01 -4.47 18.72
C ASP A 46 -13.28 -3.40 17.90
N THR A 47 -12.79 -3.79 16.72
CA THR A 47 -12.18 -2.87 15.76
C THR A 47 -13.08 -2.75 14.53
N SER A 48 -13.91 -1.72 14.51
CA SER A 48 -14.87 -1.52 13.41
C SER A 48 -14.19 -1.04 12.11
N ASP A 49 -13.19 -0.16 12.20
CA ASP A 49 -12.52 0.44 11.04
C ASP A 49 -11.03 0.70 11.31
N ILE A 50 -10.19 0.53 10.28
CA ILE A 50 -8.77 0.95 10.28
C ILE A 50 -8.47 1.74 9.00
N VAL A 51 -7.99 2.98 9.16
CA VAL A 51 -7.55 3.82 8.05
C VAL A 51 -6.02 3.80 7.96
N VAL A 52 -5.48 3.37 6.81
CA VAL A 52 -4.03 3.23 6.58
C VAL A 52 -3.57 4.17 5.45
N PRO A 53 -3.36 5.47 5.74
CA PRO A 53 -2.88 6.41 4.74
C PRO A 53 -1.38 6.26 4.49
N THR A 54 -0.92 6.69 3.32
CA THR A 54 0.51 6.80 3.02
C THR A 54 1.05 8.13 3.58
N THR A 55 2.19 8.11 4.26
CA THR A 55 2.86 9.35 4.71
C THR A 55 3.56 10.10 3.58
N ALA A 56 3.76 9.46 2.42
CA ALA A 56 4.33 10.06 1.22
C ALA A 56 3.45 11.15 0.57
N SER A 57 2.27 11.42 1.14
CA SER A 57 1.38 12.52 0.74
C SER A 57 1.59 13.81 1.55
N TYR A 58 2.48 13.79 2.56
CA TYR A 58 2.87 14.94 3.39
C TYR A 58 4.29 15.43 3.06
#